data_AF-A0A965JT07-F1
#
_entry.id   AF-A0A965JT07-F1
#
_cell.length_a   1.000
_cell.length_b   1.000
_cell.length_c   1.000
_cell.angle_alpha   90.00
_cell.angle_beta   90.00
_cell.angle_gamma   90.00
#
_symmetry.space_group_name_H-M   'P 1'
#
loop_
_entity.id
_entity.type
_entity.pdbx_description
1 polymer ?
#
loop_
_entity_poly.entity_id
_entity_poly.type
_entity_poly.pdbx_seq_one_letter_code
_entity_poly.pdbx_strand_id
1 'polypeptide(L)' 'MVKIRDIELGDFPLLLAPMEDVSDPPFRALCKKHGADLMYTEFISSDGLIRDAAKSVQKLDIF' A
#
# COMPACT_ATOMS: atom_id res chain seq x y z
N MET A 1 -2.91 21.40 4.97
CA MET A 1 -3.01 20.63 3.71
C MET A 1 -1.72 19.90 3.38
N VAL A 2 -1.75 18.57 3.30
CA VAL A 2 -0.60 17.73 2.90
C VAL A 2 -0.58 17.57 1.38
N LYS A 3 0.60 17.71 0.76
CA LYS A 3 0.79 17.59 -0.69
C LYS A 3 2.01 16.72 -1.03
N ILE A 4 1.85 15.77 -1.94
CA ILE A 4 2.91 14.91 -2.47
C ILE A 4 2.95 15.11 -3.98
N ARG A 5 3.93 15.90 -4.46
CA ARG A 5 3.97 16.36 -5.86
C ARG A 5 2.64 17.00 -6.28
N ASP A 6 1.91 16.35 -7.17
CA ASP A 6 0.63 16.75 -7.75
C ASP A 6 -0.59 16.20 -6.99
N ILE A 7 -0.37 15.41 -5.94
CA ILE A 7 -1.43 14.81 -5.11
C ILE A 7 -1.70 15.69 -3.88
N GLU A 8 -2.95 16.09 -3.67
CA GLU A 8 -3.42 16.86 -2.51
C GLU A 8 -4.30 15.97 -1.61
N LEU A 9 -3.96 15.85 -0.33
CA LEU A 9 -4.58 14.90 0.62
C LEU A 9 -5.49 15.59 1.66
N GLY A 10 -5.76 16.88 1.52
CA GLY A 10 -6.54 17.63 2.52
C GLY A 10 -5.77 17.93 3.81
N ASP A 11 -6.49 18.32 4.87
CA ASP A 11 -5.88 18.85 6.10
C ASP A 11 -5.54 17.78 7.15
N PHE A 12 -6.29 16.69 7.22
CA PHE A 12 -6.07 15.56 8.13
C PHE A 12 -6.21 14.22 7.39
N PRO A 13 -5.23 13.86 6.53
CA PRO A 13 -5.36 12.66 5.73
C PRO A 13 -5.16 11.38 6.55
N LEU A 14 -5.98 10.37 6.25
CA LEU A 14 -5.86 9.02 6.77
C LEU A 14 -5.08 8.14 5.79
N LEU A 15 -3.86 7.78 6.18
CA LEU A 15 -2.96 6.95 5.39
C LEU A 15 -2.94 5.51 5.94
N LEU A 16 -3.20 4.52 5.08
CA LEU A 16 -2.97 3.12 5.42
C LEU A 16 -1.47 2.80 5.29
N ALA A 17 -0.82 2.37 6.37
CA ALA A 17 0.61 2.01 6.36
C ALA A 17 0.92 0.77 5.49
N PRO A 18 2.12 0.67 4.88
CA PRO A 18 2.57 -0.55 4.20
C PRO A 18 2.97 -1.60 5.24
N MET A 19 2.17 -2.65 5.36
CA MET A 19 2.40 -3.74 6.31
C MET A 19 2.37 -5.07 5.57
N GLU A 20 3.39 -5.89 5.80
CA GLU A 20 3.50 -7.23 5.22
C GLU A 20 2.35 -8.12 5.70
N ASP A 21 1.67 -8.84 4.79
CA ASP A 21 0.56 -9.75 5.07
C ASP A 21 -0.67 -9.08 5.73
N VAL A 22 -0.73 -7.74 5.77
CA VAL A 22 -1.86 -6.96 6.30
C VAL A 22 -2.42 -6.01 5.25
N SER A 23 -1.57 -5.27 4.55
CA SER A 23 -2.01 -4.31 3.52
C SER A 23 -2.24 -5.00 2.17
N ASP A 24 -2.84 -6.20 2.19
CA ASP A 24 -3.18 -7.02 1.04
C ASP A 24 -4.36 -6.42 0.24
N PRO A 25 -4.68 -6.93 -0.97
CA PRO A 25 -5.73 -6.32 -1.79
C PRO A 25 -7.12 -6.26 -1.14
N PRO A 26 -7.64 -7.32 -0.48
CA PRO A 26 -8.91 -7.26 0.25
C PRO A 26 -8.93 -6.20 1.36
N PHE A 27 -7.86 -6.09 2.16
CA PHE A 27 -7.79 -5.09 3.23
C PHE A 27 -7.73 -3.67 2.68
N ARG A 28 -6.94 -3.42 1.63
CA ARG A 28 -6.91 -2.13 0.93
C ARG A 28 -8.28 -1.76 0.35
N ALA A 29 -9.00 -2.72 -0.22
CA ALA A 29 -10.36 -2.49 -0.73
C ALA A 29 -11.32 -2.04 0.38
N LEU A 30 -11.22 -2.66 1.57
CA LEU A 30 -11.98 -2.26 2.74
C LEU A 30 -11.60 -0.85 3.21
N CYS A 31 -10.31 -0.57 3.40
CA CYS A 31 -9.83 0.75 3.81
C CYS A 31 -10.24 1.85 2.85
N LYS A 32 -10.17 1.61 1.53
CA LYS A 32 -10.64 2.54 0.50
C LYS A 32 -12.13 2.84 0.64
N LYS A 33 -12.94 1.80 0.87
CA LYS A 33 -14.39 1.95 1.09
C LYS A 33 -14.72 2.78 2.34
N HIS A 34 -13.86 2.75 3.35
CA HIS A 34 -14.05 3.43 4.63
C HIS A 34 -13.31 4.78 4.75
N GLY A 35 -12.75 5.31 3.65
CA GLY A 35 -12.24 6.68 3.60
C GLY A 35 -10.75 6.84 3.88
N ALA A 36 -9.91 5.83 3.59
CA ALA A 36 -8.47 6.04 3.50
C ALA A 36 -8.13 6.93 2.29
N ASP A 37 -7.38 8.01 2.51
CA ASP A 37 -7.03 9.01 1.50
C ASP A 37 -5.85 8.58 0.63
N LEU A 38 -4.95 7.77 1.20
CA LEU A 38 -3.82 7.18 0.51
C LEU A 38 -3.48 5.83 1.12
N MET A 39 -3.11 4.87 0.27
CA MET A 39 -2.76 3.51 0.67
C MET A 39 -1.49 3.08 -0.06
N TYR A 40 -0.71 2.23 0.58
CA TYR A 40 0.43 1.55 -0.01
C TYR A 40 0.11 0.08 -0.25
N THR A 41 0.87 -0.58 -1.11
CA THR A 41 0.87 -2.04 -1.20
C THR A 41 1.47 -2.67 0.06
N GLU A 42 1.50 -4.00 0.11
CA GLU A 42 2.24 -4.71 1.15
C GLU A 42 3.72 -4.29 1.19
N PHE A 43 4.33 -4.44 2.36
CA PHE A 43 5.76 -4.30 2.51
C PHE A 43 6.46 -5.50 1.87
N ILE A 44 7.39 -5.25 0.93
CA ILE A 44 8.06 -6.30 0.15
C ILE A 44 9.56 -6.25 0.40
N SER A 45 10.17 -7.41 0.63
CA SER A 45 11.63 -7.55 0.71
C SER A 45 12.29 -7.31 -0.67
N SER A 46 13.15 -6.30 -0.75
CA SER A 46 13.98 -6.03 -1.94
C SER A 46 14.89 -7.21 -2.27
N ASP A 47 15.48 -7.86 -1.26
CA ASP A 47 16.34 -9.05 -1.44
C ASP A 47 15.55 -10.24 -2.00
N GLY A 48 14.29 -10.38 -1.60
CA GLY A 48 13.38 -11.39 -2.15
C GLY A 48 13.05 -11.11 -3.62
N LEU A 49 12.83 -9.84 -3.98
CA LEU A 49 12.55 -9.44 -5.36
C LEU A 49 13.74 -9.67 -6.29
N ILE A 50 14.97 -9.28 -5.91
CA ILE A 50 16.16 -9.49 -6.76
C ILE A 50 16.55 -10.97 -6.93
N ARG A 51 15.98 -11.86 -6.12
CA ARG A 51 16.19 -13.33 -6.16
C ARG A 51 14.98 -14.09 -6.71
N ASP A 52 14.00 -13.39 -7.28
CA ASP A 52 12.76 -13.96 -7.82
C ASP A 52 12.02 -14.85 -6.80
N ALA A 53 12.06 -14.50 -5.51
CA ALA A 53 11.38 -15.25 -4.48
C ALA A 53 9.86 -15.16 -4.71
N ALA A 54 9.21 -16.31 -4.93
CA ALA A 54 7.79 -16.38 -5.30
C ALA A 54 6.86 -15.57 -4.38
N LYS A 55 7.09 -15.61 -3.06
CA LYS A 55 6.32 -14.81 -2.09
C LYS A 55 6.49 -13.31 -2.30
N SER A 56 7.69 -12.83 -2.62
CA SER A 56 7.95 -11.41 -2.83
C SER A 56 7.37 -10.92 -4.17
N VAL A 57 7.46 -11.75 -5.21
CA VAL A 57 6.83 -11.46 -6.52
C VAL A 57 5.31 -11.42 -6.39
N GLN A 58 4.71 -12.35 -5.65
CA GLN A 58 3.26 -12.38 -5.41
C GLN A 58 2.75 -11.07 -4.77
N LYS A 59 3.51 -10.47 -3.85
CA LYS A 59 3.13 -9.22 -3.16
C LYS A 59 3.16 -7.98 -4.05
N LEU A 60 3.69 -8.07 -5.27
CA LEU A 60 3.57 -7.01 -6.28
C LEU A 60 2.16 -6.89 -6.84
N ASP A 61 1.26 -7.84 -6.53
CA ASP A 61 -0.11 -7.75 -6.99
C ASP A 61 -0.84 -6.55 -6.36
N ILE A 62 -1.45 -5.77 -7.25
CA ILE A 62 -2.14 -4.53 -6.91
C ILE A 62 -3.61 -4.80 -6.57
N PHE A 63 -4.21 -5.89 -7.05
CA PHE A 63 -5.66 -6.09 -7.07
C PHE A 63 -6.15 -7.37 -6.38
#